data_AF-A0A6I6DDC0-F1
#
_entry.id   AF-A0A6I6DDC0-F1
#
_cell.length_a   1.000
_cell.length_b   1.000
_cell.length_c   1.000
_cell.angle_alpha   90.00
_cell.angle_beta   90.00
_cell.angle_gamma   90.00
#
_symmetry.space_group_name_H-M   'P 1'
#
loop_
_entity.id
_entity.type
_entity.pdbx_description
1 polymer ?
#
loop_
_entity_poly.entity_id
_entity_poly.type
_entity_poly.pdbx_seq_one_letter_code
_entity_poly.pdbx_strand_id
1 'polypeptide(L)'
;MSLINTWLKKITNLWIIEEDNIENNSETLNNNKLLLNYAHQEVVEARNLLSSVDDPELIDYAIFKLQAAEKKYNYLIKIEKTK
;
A
#
# COMPACT_ATOMS: atom_id res chain seq x y z
N MET A 1 -0.09 7.79 50.87
CA MET A 1 -0.52 6.47 50.37
C MET A 1 -1.09 6.52 48.94
N SER A 2 -0.47 7.24 47.99
CA SER A 2 -1.01 7.29 46.60
C SER A 2 0.00 7.81 45.55
N LEU A 3 1.19 7.21 45.46
CA LEU A 3 2.12 7.50 44.34
C LEU A 3 2.49 6.26 43.52
N ILE A 4 2.43 5.08 44.13
CA ILE A 4 2.75 3.79 43.47
C ILE A 4 1.70 3.45 42.41
N ASN A 5 0.43 3.75 42.68
CA ASN A 5 -0.72 3.35 41.85
C ASN A 5 -0.78 4.13 40.53
N THR A 6 -0.19 5.33 40.48
CA THR A 6 -0.23 6.22 39.31
C THR A 6 0.85 5.87 38.29
N TRP A 7 2.04 5.46 38.75
CA TRP A 7 3.13 5.05 37.86
C TRP A 7 2.83 3.70 37.19
N LEU A 8 2.22 2.77 37.93
CA LEU A 8 1.72 1.50 37.41
C LEU A 8 0.58 1.70 36.39
N LYS A 9 -0.35 2.63 36.65
CA LYS A 9 -1.37 3.05 35.67
C LYS A 9 -0.76 3.67 34.41
N LYS A 10 0.31 4.46 34.56
CA LYS A 10 1.00 5.06 33.42
C LYS A 10 1.69 4.01 32.55
N ILE A 11 2.32 3.00 33.15
CA ILE A 11 2.99 1.91 32.44
C ILE A 11 2.00 1.03 31.72
N THR A 12 0.91 0.64 32.38
CA THR A 12 -0.14 -0.18 31.76
C THR A 12 -0.78 0.55 30.58
N ASN A 13 -1.10 1.84 30.71
CA ASN A 13 -1.56 2.63 29.58
C ASN A 13 -0.49 2.77 28.47
N LEU A 14 0.80 2.86 28.81
CA LEU A 14 1.87 2.93 27.81
C LEU A 14 1.92 1.65 26.97
N TRP A 15 1.89 0.48 27.61
CA TRP A 15 1.91 -0.81 26.93
C TRP A 15 0.69 -1.03 26.04
N ILE A 16 -0.51 -0.67 26.53
CA ILE A 16 -1.76 -0.75 25.73
C ILE A 16 -1.65 0.15 24.49
N ILE A 17 -1.14 1.37 24.63
CA ILE A 17 -0.95 2.30 23.50
C ILE A 17 0.09 1.74 22.52
N GLU A 18 1.14 1.05 22.99
CA GLU A 18 2.18 0.46 22.14
C GLU A 18 1.65 -0.76 21.37
N GLU A 19 0.89 -1.66 22.01
CA GLU A 19 0.25 -2.82 21.36
C GLU A 19 -0.74 -2.39 20.27
N ASP A 20 -1.63 -1.43 20.57
CA ASP A 20 -2.56 -0.86 19.59
C ASP A 20 -1.80 -0.23 18.40
N ASN A 21 -0.69 0.49 18.65
CA ASN A 21 0.11 1.06 17.57
C ASN A 21 0.79 -0.02 16.71
N ILE A 22 1.26 -1.10 17.31
CA ILE A 22 1.93 -2.20 16.59
C ILE A 22 0.91 -2.93 15.69
N GLU A 23 -0.29 -3.21 16.19
CA GLU A 23 -1.33 -3.91 15.41
C GLU A 23 -1.83 -3.05 14.26
N ASN A 24 -2.16 -1.78 14.51
CA ASN A 24 -2.58 -0.81 13.48
C ASN A 24 -1.49 -0.59 12.41
N ASN A 25 -0.22 -0.56 12.80
CA ASN A 25 0.90 -0.41 11.87
C ASN A 25 1.09 -1.68 11.02
N SER A 26 0.94 -2.87 11.61
CA SER A 26 1.02 -4.15 10.88
C SER A 26 -0.09 -4.30 9.83
N GLU A 27 -1.31 -3.87 10.15
CA GLU A 27 -2.45 -3.87 9.23
C GLU A 27 -2.24 -2.85 8.10
N THR A 28 -1.80 -1.64 8.44
CA THR A 28 -1.47 -0.59 7.46
C THR A 28 -0.37 -1.05 6.49
N LEU A 29 0.69 -1.71 7.01
CA LEU A 29 1.77 -2.25 6.20
C LEU A 29 1.28 -3.37 5.27
N ASN A 30 0.42 -4.27 5.77
CA ASN A 30 -0.16 -5.32 4.95
C ASN A 30 -1.06 -4.75 3.85
N ASN A 31 -1.90 -3.77 4.17
CA ASN A 31 -2.77 -3.08 3.21
C ASN A 31 -1.95 -2.38 2.12
N ASN A 32 -0.87 -1.70 2.49
CA ASN A 32 0.05 -1.08 1.54
C ASN A 32 0.69 -2.09 0.59
N LYS A 33 1.20 -3.21 1.13
CA LYS A 33 1.78 -4.30 0.31
C LYS A 33 0.76 -4.91 -0.65
N LEU A 34 -0.48 -5.11 -0.18
CA LEU A 34 -1.58 -5.58 -1.03
C LEU A 34 -1.85 -4.60 -2.16
N LEU A 35 -1.94 -3.30 -1.86
CA LEU A 35 -2.19 -2.26 -2.87
C LEU A 35 -1.07 -2.22 -3.93
N LEU A 36 0.19 -2.40 -3.51
CA LEU A 36 1.33 -2.45 -4.40
C LEU A 36 1.28 -3.69 -5.32
N ASN A 37 0.90 -4.85 -4.78
CA ASN A 37 0.72 -6.07 -5.57
C ASN A 37 -0.40 -5.92 -6.60
N TYR A 38 -1.55 -5.33 -6.23
CA TYR A 38 -2.63 -5.08 -7.17
C TYR A 38 -2.20 -4.11 -8.28
N ALA A 39 -1.50 -3.04 -7.96
CA ALA A 39 -0.97 -2.12 -8.96
C ALA A 39 0.06 -2.79 -9.89
N HIS A 40 0.85 -3.74 -9.37
CA HIS A 40 1.74 -4.54 -10.21
C HIS A 40 0.96 -5.45 -11.17
N GLN A 41 -0.09 -6.12 -10.68
CA GLN A 41 -0.96 -6.94 -11.53
C GLN A 41 -1.62 -6.11 -12.64
N GLU A 42 -2.09 -4.90 -12.34
CA GLU A 42 -2.64 -3.99 -13.37
C GLU A 42 -1.62 -3.66 -14.47
N VAL A 43 -0.34 -3.47 -14.12
CA VAL A 43 0.73 -3.25 -15.11
C VAL A 43 0.92 -4.49 -16.00
N VAL A 44 0.92 -5.68 -15.41
CA VAL A 44 1.04 -6.95 -16.15
C VAL A 44 -0.14 -7.14 -17.10
N GLU A 45 -1.37 -6.91 -16.62
CA GLU A 45 -2.58 -7.00 -17.44
C GLU A 45 -2.59 -5.99 -18.59
N ALA A 46 -2.21 -4.74 -18.33
CA ALA A 46 -2.13 -3.72 -19.37
C ALA A 46 -1.05 -4.02 -20.42
N ARG A 47 0.08 -4.60 -19.99
CA ARG A 47 1.13 -5.07 -20.90
C ARG A 47 0.65 -6.23 -21.76
N ASN A 48 -0.07 -7.19 -21.16
CA ASN A 48 -0.66 -8.31 -21.89
C ASN A 48 -1.67 -7.82 -22.92
N LEU A 49 -2.55 -6.87 -22.55
CA LEU A 49 -3.48 -6.22 -23.48
C LEU A 49 -2.75 -5.58 -24.66
N LEU A 50 -1.71 -4.78 -24.39
CA LEU A 50 -0.93 -4.14 -25.46
C LEU A 50 -0.23 -5.16 -26.36
N SER A 51 0.15 -6.32 -25.82
CA SER A 51 0.81 -7.38 -26.57
C SER A 51 -0.16 -8.20 -27.42
N SER A 52 -1.45 -8.22 -27.08
CA SER A 52 -2.48 -9.01 -27.75
C SER A 52 -3.49 -8.17 -28.55
N VAL A 53 -3.36 -6.85 -28.57
CA VAL A 53 -4.29 -5.98 -29.30
C VAL A 53 -3.93 -5.98 -30.78
N ASP A 54 -4.83 -6.53 -31.60
CA ASP A 54 -4.69 -6.56 -33.06
C ASP A 54 -5.50 -5.44 -33.74
N ASP A 55 -6.43 -4.83 -33.01
CA ASP A 55 -7.28 -3.75 -33.51
C ASP A 55 -6.51 -2.41 -33.50
N PRO A 56 -6.26 -1.81 -34.69
CA PRO A 56 -5.56 -0.53 -34.79
C PRO A 56 -6.25 0.63 -34.07
N GLU A 57 -7.58 0.58 -33.87
CA GLU A 57 -8.30 1.64 -33.14
C GLU A 57 -8.13 1.51 -31.61
N LEU A 58 -7.71 0.34 -31.13
CA LEU A 58 -7.54 0.06 -29.69
C LEU A 58 -6.08 0.14 -29.23
N ILE A 59 -5.12 0.30 -30.14
CA ILE A 59 -3.70 0.37 -29.79
C ILE A 59 -3.41 1.54 -28.83
N ASP A 60 -3.97 2.72 -29.13
CA ASP A 60 -3.80 3.92 -28.30
C ASP A 60 -4.39 3.71 -26.90
N TYR A 61 -5.55 3.07 -26.81
CA TYR A 61 -6.15 2.70 -25.53
C TYR A 61 -5.22 1.78 -24.72
N ALA A 62 -4.64 0.76 -25.36
CA ALA A 62 -3.73 -0.16 -24.69
C ALA A 62 -2.45 0.53 -24.20
N ILE A 63 -1.89 1.46 -25.00
CA ILE A 63 -0.74 2.29 -24.61
C ILE A 63 -1.09 3.16 -23.39
N PHE A 64 -2.20 3.89 -23.44
CA PHE A 64 -2.61 4.76 -22.33
C PHE A 64 -2.91 3.96 -21.05
N LYS A 65 -3.52 2.78 -21.18
CA LYS A 65 -3.78 1.90 -20.05
C LYS A 65 -2.48 1.45 -19.37
N LEU A 66 -1.48 1.06 -20.15
CA LEU A 66 -0.17 0.67 -19.63
C LEU A 66 0.52 1.85 -18.94
N GLN A 67 0.56 3.02 -19.58
CA GLN A 67 1.17 4.23 -18.99
C GLN A 67 0.49 4.63 -17.68
N ALA A 68 -0.84 4.58 -17.61
CA ALA A 68 -1.58 4.89 -16.40
C ALA A 68 -1.27 3.90 -15.26
N ALA A 69 -1.25 2.59 -15.56
CA ALA A 69 -0.92 1.55 -14.60
C ALA A 69 0.52 1.70 -14.07
N GLU A 70 1.50 1.95 -14.95
CA GLU A 70 2.89 2.17 -14.56
C GLU A 70 3.06 3.41 -13.70
N LYS A 71 2.36 4.51 -14.03
CA LYS A 71 2.37 5.75 -13.24
C LYS A 71 1.81 5.53 -11.84
N LYS A 72 0.71 4.78 -11.72
CA LYS A 72 0.11 4.39 -10.42
C LYS A 72 1.07 3.54 -9.60
N TYR A 73 1.62 2.47 -10.18
CA TYR A 73 2.57 1.59 -9.50
C TYR A 73 3.82 2.34 -9.01
N ASN A 74 4.40 3.17 -9.88
CA ASN A 74 5.56 3.99 -9.53
C ASN A 74 5.28 5.00 -8.42
N TYR A 75 4.08 5.59 -8.38
CA TYR A 75 3.65 6.47 -7.30
C TYR A 75 3.58 5.72 -5.96
N LEU A 76 2.98 4.53 -5.94
CA LEU A 76 2.89 3.70 -4.74
C LEU A 76 4.27 3.27 -4.22
N ILE A 77 5.21 2.89 -5.10
CA ILE A 77 6.59 2.61 -4.71
C ILE A 77 7.23 3.83 -4.03
N LYS A 78 7.02 5.03 -4.57
CA LYS A 78 7.59 6.26 -3.99
C LYS A 78 7.04 6.51 -2.59
N ILE A 79 5.73 6.30 -2.37
CA ILE A 79 5.12 6.40 -1.04
C ILE A 79 5.77 5.42 -0.06
N GLU A 80 5.90 4.15 -0.45
CA GLU A 80 6.51 3.12 0.41
C GLU A 80 7.98 3.43 0.74
N LYS A 81 8.73 4.02 -0.19
CA LYS A 81 10.15 4.39 0.02
C LYS A 81 10.35 5.68 0.82
N THR A 82 9.34 6.54 0.88
CA THR A 82 9.42 7.84 1.57
C THR A 82 8.91 7.76 3.02
N LYS A 83 8.27 6.65 3.39
CA LYS A 83 8.04 6.27 4.80
C LYS A 83 9.34 5.82 5.45
#